data_AF-A0A847KNG0-F1
#
_entry.id   AF-A0A847KNG0-F1
#
_cell.length_a   1.000
_cell.length_b   1.000
_cell.length_c   1.000
_cell.angle_alpha   90.00
_cell.angle_beta   90.00
_cell.angle_gamma   90.00
#
_symmetry.space_group_name_H-M   'P 1'
#
loop_
_entity.id
_entity.type
_entity.pdbx_description
1 polymer ?
#
loop_
_entity_poly.entity_id
_entity_poly.type
_entity_poly.pdbx_seq_one_letter_code
_entity_poly.pdbx_strand_id
1 'polypeptide(L)'
;PAWRDANWVVVWLACHQLGVALHRGWLRRGPAWRPWATLGTATAGVVVLVALGYPVSPIANYYPPSLALASLAVAHTATLALLGRAGVARHLSDRTARRLAVLNAHLLTIYLWQAACIIAAILLLAGIGRALPATAPWLVSRPGIMVASFGVIAAVVPWIARVERRIVAALTPPGGASRARGASAVAVLLAGTALVWRNGAVLHPGQPFSTAGVLLVALAAVTLATNRHSSGMRGS
;
A
#
# COMPACT_ATOMS: atom_id res chain seq x y z
N PRO A 1 12.58 4.38 19.97
CA PRO A 1 11.66 5.11 19.04
C PRO A 1 12.21 5.24 17.61
N ALA A 2 13.37 5.88 17.40
CA ALA A 2 13.94 6.11 16.07
C ALA A 2 14.27 4.84 15.27
N TRP A 3 14.79 3.79 15.93
CA TRP A 3 15.09 2.50 15.30
C TRP A 3 13.85 1.77 14.78
N ARG A 4 12.69 1.98 15.42
CA ARG A 4 11.41 1.37 15.03
C ARG A 4 10.90 1.96 13.71
N ASP A 5 11.04 3.27 13.54
CA ASP A 5 10.68 3.99 12.32
C ASP A 5 11.64 3.66 11.17
N ALA A 6 12.95 3.59 11.44
CA ALA A 6 13.95 3.22 10.45
C ALA A 6 13.73 1.80 9.91
N ASN A 7 13.43 0.85 10.82
CA ASN A 7 13.09 -0.52 10.45
C ASN A 7 11.85 -0.59 9.55
N TRP A 8 10.83 0.23 9.79
CA TRP A 8 9.64 0.33 8.92
C TRP A 8 10.04 0.70 7.49
N VAL A 9 10.84 1.76 7.32
CA VAL A 9 11.27 2.24 6.00
C VAL A 9 12.09 1.18 5.27
N VAL A 10 13.05 0.55 5.96
CA VAL A 10 13.92 -0.48 5.36
C VAL A 10 13.12 -1.69 4.90
N VAL A 11 12.26 -2.24 5.75
CA VAL A 11 11.44 -3.41 5.41
C VAL A 11 10.50 -3.09 4.25
N TRP A 12 9.86 -1.92 4.27
CA TRP A 12 8.92 -1.53 3.23
C TRP A 12 9.61 -1.31 1.88
N LEU A 13 10.76 -0.63 1.87
CA LEU A 13 11.57 -0.46 0.67
C LEU A 13 12.09 -1.79 0.15
N ALA A 14 12.54 -2.70 1.02
CA ALA A 14 12.97 -4.04 0.63
C ALA A 14 11.84 -4.81 -0.06
N CYS A 15 10.64 -4.83 0.53
CA CYS A 15 9.45 -5.43 -0.07
C CYS A 15 9.10 -4.82 -1.43
N HIS A 16 9.22 -3.49 -1.56
CA HIS A 16 9.01 -2.81 -2.84
C HIS A 16 10.04 -3.24 -3.90
N GLN A 17 11.33 -3.28 -3.52
CA GLN A 17 12.40 -3.72 -4.43
C GLN A 17 12.25 -5.18 -4.86
N LEU A 18 11.74 -6.06 -3.99
CA LEU A 18 11.41 -7.45 -4.35
C LEU A 18 10.34 -7.52 -5.46
N GLY A 19 9.30 -6.68 -5.38
CA GLY A 19 8.29 -6.57 -6.44
C GLY A 19 8.89 -6.12 -7.78
N VAL A 20 9.77 -5.12 -7.75
CA VAL A 20 10.51 -4.66 -8.95
C VAL A 20 11.40 -5.78 -9.50
N ALA A 21 12.12 -6.51 -8.64
CA ALA A 21 12.98 -7.62 -9.03
C ALA A 21 12.17 -8.75 -9.69
N LEU A 22 11.00 -9.09 -9.15
CA LEU A 22 10.08 -10.07 -9.73
C LEU A 22 9.59 -9.65 -11.11
N HIS A 23 9.17 -8.39 -11.25
CA HIS A 23 8.72 -7.84 -12.53
C HIS A 23 9.82 -7.87 -13.58
N ARG A 24 11.06 -7.53 -13.19
CA ARG A 24 12.26 -7.67 -14.03
C ARG A 24 12.66 -9.12 -14.29
N GLY A 25 11.96 -10.10 -13.71
CA GLY A 25 12.17 -11.51 -13.94
C GLY A 25 13.38 -12.09 -13.23
N TRP A 26 13.89 -11.46 -12.16
CA TRP A 26 15.12 -11.88 -11.48
C TRP A 26 15.11 -13.35 -11.03
N LEU A 27 14.01 -13.81 -10.43
CA LEU A 27 13.84 -15.22 -10.01
C LEU A 27 13.28 -16.13 -11.12
N ARG A 28 12.79 -15.54 -12.21
CA ARG A 28 12.26 -16.28 -13.37
C ARG A 28 13.36 -16.61 -14.38
N ARG A 29 14.42 -15.81 -14.43
CA ARG A 29 15.59 -15.97 -15.29
C ARG A 29 16.69 -16.71 -14.53
N GLY A 30 17.27 -17.74 -15.14
CA GLY A 30 18.37 -18.51 -14.57
C GLY A 30 17.96 -19.89 -14.03
N PRO A 31 18.84 -20.53 -13.23
CA PRO A 31 18.68 -21.92 -12.80
C PRO A 31 17.34 -22.19 -12.12
N ALA A 32 16.76 -23.36 -12.37
CA ALA A 32 15.46 -23.77 -11.82
C ALA A 32 15.45 -23.86 -10.29
N TRP A 33 16.61 -24.15 -9.68
CA TRP A 33 16.74 -24.28 -8.23
C TRP A 33 16.64 -22.95 -7.48
N ARG A 34 16.97 -21.81 -8.10
CA ARG A 34 17.01 -20.49 -7.42
C ARG A 34 15.70 -20.11 -6.72
N PRO A 35 14.53 -20.11 -7.39
CA PRO A 35 13.27 -19.78 -6.72
C PRO A 35 12.89 -20.81 -5.65
N TRP A 36 13.22 -22.10 -5.83
CA TRP A 36 12.99 -23.12 -4.80
C TRP A 36 13.85 -22.89 -3.55
N ALA A 37 15.15 -22.63 -3.72
CA ALA A 37 16.04 -22.30 -2.61
C ALA A 37 15.60 -21.00 -1.91
N THR A 38 15.16 -20.00 -2.67
CA THR A 38 14.65 -18.73 -2.12
C THR A 38 13.37 -18.97 -1.30
N LEU A 39 12.44 -19.78 -1.81
CA LEU A 39 11.22 -20.14 -1.09
C LEU A 39 11.53 -20.94 0.19
N GLY A 40 12.39 -21.96 0.08
CA GLY A 40 12.79 -22.81 1.21
C GLY A 40 13.47 -22.02 2.32
N THR A 41 14.47 -21.20 1.97
CA THR A 41 15.19 -20.35 2.94
C THR A 41 14.28 -19.32 3.61
N ALA A 42 13.42 -18.65 2.84
CA ALA A 42 12.49 -17.67 3.39
C ALA A 42 11.44 -18.31 4.32
N THR A 43 10.93 -19.49 3.95
CA THR A 43 9.94 -20.24 4.74
C THR A 43 10.56 -20.76 6.04
N ALA A 44 11.76 -21.34 5.96
CA ALA A 44 12.52 -21.76 7.14
C ALA A 44 12.80 -20.58 8.08
N GLY A 45 13.15 -19.41 7.53
CA GLY A 45 13.33 -18.18 8.31
C GLY A 45 12.07 -17.77 9.07
N VAL A 46 10.89 -17.84 8.45
CA VAL A 46 9.61 -17.58 9.14
C VAL A 46 9.38 -18.59 10.27
N VAL A 47 9.59 -19.88 10.01
CA VAL A 47 9.41 -20.95 11.02
C VAL A 47 10.33 -20.73 12.22
N VAL A 48 11.61 -20.41 11.99
CA VAL A 48 12.58 -20.12 13.05
C VAL A 48 12.15 -18.91 13.86
N LEU A 49 11.73 -17.82 13.21
CA LEU A 49 11.25 -16.63 13.93
C LEU A 49 10.05 -16.95 14.82
N VAL A 50 9.07 -17.69 14.30
CA VAL A 50 7.91 -18.15 15.09
C VAL A 50 8.34 -19.02 16.28
N ALA A 51 9.27 -19.97 16.07
CA ALA A 51 9.79 -20.83 17.12
C ALA A 51 10.53 -20.05 18.22
N LEU A 52 11.16 -18.92 17.89
CA LEU A 52 11.83 -18.02 18.84
C LEU A 52 10.87 -17.07 19.57
N GLY A 53 9.55 -17.30 19.49
CA GLY A 53 8.55 -16.52 20.23
C GLY A 53 8.06 -15.27 19.51
N TYR A 54 8.18 -15.23 18.17
CA TYR A 54 7.60 -14.14 17.38
C TYR A 54 6.07 -14.09 17.57
N PRO A 55 5.46 -12.89 17.76
CA PRO A 55 4.04 -12.79 18.09
C PRO A 55 3.13 -13.44 17.03
N VAL A 56 2.19 -14.28 17.47
CA VAL A 56 1.21 -14.90 16.56
C VAL A 56 0.06 -13.93 16.23
N SER A 57 -0.09 -12.85 17.01
CA SER A 57 -1.14 -11.84 16.80
C SER A 57 -0.94 -11.11 15.46
N PRO A 58 -1.94 -11.12 14.55
CA PRO A 58 -1.85 -10.42 13.28
C PRO A 58 -1.61 -8.90 13.42
N ILE A 59 -2.13 -8.29 14.49
CA ILE A 59 -1.97 -6.86 14.77
C ILE A 59 -0.54 -6.55 15.23
N ALA A 60 0.03 -7.40 16.09
CA ALA A 60 1.42 -7.27 16.53
C ALA A 60 2.41 -7.47 15.37
N ASN A 61 2.03 -8.24 14.36
CA ASN A 61 2.81 -8.46 13.14
C ASN A 61 2.73 -7.31 12.13
N TYR A 62 1.70 -6.46 12.27
CA TYR A 62 1.51 -5.31 11.39
C TYR A 62 2.27 -4.08 11.89
N TYR A 63 2.49 -3.94 13.21
CA TYR A 63 3.25 -2.84 13.80
C TYR A 63 4.14 -3.28 14.98
N PRO A 64 5.49 -3.24 14.84
CA PRO A 64 6.30 -2.73 13.73
C PRO A 64 6.56 -3.79 12.63
N PRO A 65 6.76 -3.38 11.35
CA PRO A 65 7.15 -4.30 10.29
C PRO A 65 8.42 -5.05 10.67
N SER A 66 8.42 -6.35 10.51
CA SER A 66 9.49 -7.19 11.04
C SER A 66 10.23 -7.92 9.93
N LEU A 67 11.34 -8.55 10.33
CA LEU A 67 12.02 -9.53 9.50
C LEU A 67 11.08 -10.65 9.04
N ALA A 68 10.05 -11.00 9.83
CA ALA A 68 9.06 -12.00 9.42
C ALA A 68 8.22 -11.53 8.21
N LEU A 69 7.85 -10.24 8.16
CA LEU A 69 7.15 -9.67 7.00
C LEU A 69 8.04 -9.67 5.75
N ALA A 70 9.32 -9.31 5.90
CA ALA A 70 10.28 -9.36 4.81
C ALA A 70 10.48 -10.79 4.29
N SER A 71 10.67 -11.77 5.19
CA SER A 71 10.77 -13.19 4.83
C SER A 71 9.52 -13.70 4.13
N LEU A 72 8.33 -13.33 4.62
CA LEU A 72 7.07 -13.68 3.95
C LEU A 72 6.96 -13.06 2.55
N ALA A 73 7.39 -11.80 2.38
CA ALA A 73 7.42 -11.15 1.08
C ALA A 73 8.38 -11.86 0.10
N VAL A 74 9.56 -12.29 0.57
CA VAL A 74 10.50 -13.10 -0.22
C VAL A 74 9.87 -14.43 -0.62
N ALA A 75 9.22 -15.13 0.32
CA ALA A 75 8.53 -16.39 0.06
C ALA A 75 7.42 -16.21 -1.01
N HIS A 76 6.56 -15.20 -0.87
CA HIS A 76 5.55 -14.89 -1.88
C HIS A 76 6.15 -14.55 -3.24
N THR A 77 7.25 -13.79 -3.27
CA THR A 77 7.95 -13.42 -4.51
C THR A 77 8.50 -14.66 -5.22
N ALA A 78 9.09 -15.59 -4.46
CA ALA A 78 9.60 -16.86 -4.99
C ALA A 78 8.45 -17.76 -5.51
N THR A 79 7.35 -17.86 -4.76
CA THR A 79 6.15 -18.60 -5.18
C THR A 79 5.58 -18.05 -6.49
N LEU A 80 5.42 -16.74 -6.62
CA LEU A 80 4.97 -16.11 -7.87
C LEU A 80 5.94 -16.37 -9.03
N ALA A 81 7.25 -16.38 -8.77
CA ALA A 81 8.24 -16.73 -9.78
C ALA A 81 8.09 -18.19 -10.23
N LEU A 82 7.87 -19.14 -9.31
CA LEU A 82 7.61 -20.55 -9.62
C LEU A 82 6.34 -20.72 -10.46
N LEU A 83 5.23 -20.10 -10.04
CA LEU A 83 3.97 -20.12 -10.80
C LEU A 83 4.15 -19.54 -12.20
N GLY A 84 4.94 -18.47 -12.32
CA GLY A 84 5.31 -17.87 -13.59
C GLY A 84 6.14 -18.81 -14.49
N ARG A 85 7.06 -19.60 -13.92
CA ARG A 85 7.86 -20.60 -14.65
C ARG A 85 7.04 -21.82 -15.06
N ALA A 86 6.13 -22.26 -14.21
CA ALA A 86 5.18 -23.33 -14.49
C ALA A 86 4.14 -22.95 -15.56
N GLY A 87 4.11 -21.69 -16.01
CA GLY A 87 3.19 -21.24 -17.04
C GLY A 87 1.73 -21.22 -16.58
N VAL A 88 1.48 -21.14 -15.26
CA VAL A 88 0.11 -21.13 -14.69
C VAL A 88 -0.73 -20.02 -15.32
N ALA A 89 -0.14 -18.85 -15.56
CA ALA A 89 -0.81 -17.73 -16.20
C ALA A 89 -1.32 -18.04 -17.63
N ARG A 90 -0.69 -18.98 -18.36
CA ARG A 90 -1.13 -19.40 -19.71
C ARG A 90 -2.40 -20.25 -19.68
N HIS A 91 -2.71 -20.85 -18.54
CA HIS A 91 -3.90 -21.69 -18.34
C HIS A 91 -5.09 -20.88 -17.80
N LEU A 92 -4.89 -19.59 -17.51
CA LEU A 92 -5.97 -18.72 -17.06
C LEU A 92 -6.80 -18.32 -18.28
N SER A 93 -8.13 -18.41 -18.15
CA SER A 93 -9.03 -17.81 -19.13
C SER A 93 -8.82 -16.31 -19.21
N ASP A 94 -9.05 -15.71 -20.38
CA ASP A 94 -8.90 -14.27 -20.58
C ASP A 94 -9.75 -13.45 -19.60
N ARG A 95 -10.92 -13.97 -19.21
CA ARG A 95 -11.80 -13.32 -18.23
C ARG A 95 -11.14 -13.27 -16.84
N THR A 96 -10.52 -14.36 -16.41
CA THR A 96 -9.81 -14.42 -15.12
C THR A 96 -8.57 -13.54 -15.14
N ALA A 97 -7.79 -13.59 -16.22
CA ALA A 97 -6.61 -12.74 -16.39
C ALA A 97 -6.96 -11.25 -16.30
N ARG A 98 -8.03 -10.81 -16.99
CA ARG A 98 -8.53 -9.43 -16.90
C ARG A 98 -8.97 -9.06 -15.48
N ARG A 99 -9.72 -9.94 -14.80
CA ARG A 99 -10.16 -9.70 -13.40
C ARG A 99 -8.99 -9.55 -12.45
N LEU A 100 -7.97 -10.40 -12.56
CA LEU A 100 -6.76 -10.31 -11.75
C LEU A 100 -5.96 -9.04 -12.04
N ALA A 101 -5.87 -8.63 -13.31
CA ALA A 101 -5.23 -7.37 -13.69
C ALA A 101 -5.96 -6.16 -13.09
N VAL A 102 -7.30 -6.15 -13.14
CA VAL A 102 -8.12 -5.11 -12.50
C VAL A 102 -7.93 -5.12 -10.99
N LEU A 103 -8.01 -6.29 -10.34
CA LEU A 103 -7.80 -6.39 -8.89
C LEU A 103 -6.41 -5.87 -8.50
N ASN A 104 -5.37 -6.31 -9.21
CA ASN A 104 -4.00 -5.86 -8.99
C ASN A 104 -3.86 -4.34 -9.10
N ALA A 105 -4.53 -3.72 -10.07
CA ALA A 105 -4.55 -2.26 -10.23
C ALA A 105 -5.23 -1.53 -9.06
N HIS A 106 -6.09 -2.20 -8.29
CA HIS A 106 -6.77 -1.63 -7.12
C HIS A 106 -6.11 -2.01 -5.79
N LEU A 107 -5.17 -2.98 -5.75
CA LEU A 107 -4.58 -3.46 -4.49
C LEU A 107 -3.92 -2.33 -3.68
N LEU A 108 -3.25 -1.38 -4.35
CA LEU A 108 -2.64 -0.24 -3.67
C LEU A 108 -3.71 0.67 -3.04
N THR A 109 -4.77 1.00 -3.77
CA THR A 109 -5.90 1.78 -3.26
C THR A 109 -6.60 1.04 -2.11
N ILE A 110 -6.85 -0.27 -2.25
CA ILE A 110 -7.43 -1.09 -1.17
C ILE A 110 -6.55 -1.02 0.07
N TYR A 111 -5.23 -1.22 -0.08
CA TYR A 111 -4.29 -1.15 1.03
C TYR A 111 -4.32 0.21 1.76
N LEU A 112 -4.40 1.31 1.01
CA LEU A 112 -4.45 2.66 1.58
C LEU A 112 -5.78 2.95 2.30
N TRP A 113 -6.90 2.49 1.74
CA TRP A 113 -8.23 2.91 2.21
C TRP A 113 -8.96 1.86 3.06
N GLN A 114 -8.47 0.63 3.17
CA GLN A 114 -9.15 -0.45 3.88
C GLN A 114 -9.47 -0.09 5.34
N ALA A 115 -8.57 0.59 6.06
CA ALA A 115 -8.79 0.95 7.45
C ALA A 115 -9.96 1.95 7.58
N ALA A 116 -10.00 2.95 6.70
CA ALA A 116 -11.11 3.90 6.64
C ALA A 116 -12.43 3.20 6.24
N CYS A 117 -12.39 2.25 5.30
CA CYS A 117 -13.55 1.45 4.93
C CYS A 117 -14.07 0.57 6.07
N ILE A 118 -13.16 -0.04 6.86
CA ILE A 118 -13.53 -0.83 8.05
C ILE A 118 -14.20 0.07 9.09
N ILE A 119 -13.62 1.25 9.35
CA ILE A 119 -14.21 2.23 10.27
C ILE A 119 -15.61 2.64 9.79
N ALA A 120 -15.75 2.96 8.50
CA ALA A 120 -17.04 3.29 7.90
C ALA A 120 -18.07 2.14 8.03
N ALA A 121 -17.63 0.89 7.81
CA ALA A 121 -18.48 -0.29 7.97
C ALA A 121 -18.94 -0.46 9.44
N ILE A 122 -18.05 -0.29 10.41
CA ILE A 122 -18.38 -0.35 11.83
C ILE A 122 -19.40 0.74 12.20
N LEU A 123 -19.18 1.98 11.74
CA LEU A 123 -20.10 3.09 11.99
C LEU A 123 -21.48 2.83 11.37
N LEU A 124 -21.52 2.31 10.15
CA LEU A 124 -22.76 1.92 9.47
C LEU A 124 -23.51 0.83 10.26
N LEU A 125 -22.83 -0.25 10.63
CA LEU A 125 -23.41 -1.35 11.39
C LEU A 125 -23.89 -0.91 12.77
N ALA A 126 -23.14 -0.04 13.45
CA ALA A 126 -23.54 0.53 14.73
C ALA A 126 -24.80 1.41 14.59
N GLY A 127 -24.90 2.19 13.51
CA GLY A 127 -26.09 2.97 13.19
C GLY A 127 -27.32 2.08 12.96
N ILE A 128 -27.17 1.03 12.14
CA ILE A 128 -28.24 0.06 11.89
C ILE A 128 -28.63 -0.67 13.18
N GLY A 129 -27.67 -1.10 13.98
CA GLY A 129 -27.92 -1.79 15.25
C GLY A 129 -28.68 -0.92 16.27
N ARG A 130 -28.50 0.40 16.25
CA ARG A 130 -29.31 1.33 17.06
C ARG A 130 -30.75 1.45 16.56
N ALA A 131 -30.96 1.43 15.24
CA ALA A 131 -32.29 1.50 14.65
C ALA A 131 -33.06 0.17 14.76
N LEU A 132 -32.34 -0.97 14.73
CA LEU A 132 -32.88 -2.32 14.78
C LEU A 132 -32.19 -3.15 15.89
N PRO A 133 -32.50 -2.90 17.17
CA PRO A 133 -31.79 -3.52 18.31
C PRO A 133 -31.76 -5.05 18.27
N ALA A 134 -32.83 -5.68 17.78
CA ALA A 134 -32.92 -7.14 17.64
C ALA A 134 -31.84 -7.75 16.71
N THR A 135 -31.32 -6.97 15.76
CA THR A 135 -30.30 -7.44 14.79
C THR A 135 -28.87 -7.07 15.19
N ALA A 136 -28.70 -6.20 16.21
CA ALA A 136 -27.41 -5.66 16.61
C ALA A 136 -26.35 -6.73 16.98
N PRO A 137 -26.68 -7.83 17.70
CA PRO A 137 -25.69 -8.86 18.04
C PRO A 137 -25.06 -9.52 16.81
N TRP A 138 -25.85 -9.69 15.75
CA TRP A 138 -25.41 -10.31 14.50
C TRP A 138 -24.62 -9.33 13.64
N LEU A 139 -25.06 -8.07 13.56
CA LEU A 139 -24.42 -7.03 12.76
C LEU A 139 -23.02 -6.67 13.28
N VAL A 140 -22.85 -6.53 14.59
CA VAL A 140 -21.58 -6.11 15.23
C VAL A 140 -20.67 -7.32 15.51
N SER A 141 -21.08 -8.53 15.14
CA SER A 141 -20.23 -9.72 15.21
C SER A 141 -18.99 -9.57 14.31
N ARG A 142 -17.90 -10.29 14.63
CA ARG A 142 -16.68 -10.28 13.79
C ARG A 142 -16.97 -10.64 12.32
N PRO A 143 -17.77 -11.68 12.01
CA PRO A 143 -18.17 -11.98 10.63
C PRO A 143 -19.00 -10.86 10.00
N GLY A 144 -19.92 -10.25 10.74
CA GLY A 144 -20.74 -9.13 10.27
C GLY A 144 -19.89 -7.93 9.85
N ILE A 145 -18.95 -7.53 10.72
CA ILE A 145 -17.98 -6.47 10.42
C ILE A 145 -17.12 -6.82 9.20
N MET A 146 -16.65 -8.07 9.10
CA MET A 146 -15.83 -8.53 7.97
C MET A 146 -16.59 -8.45 6.65
N VAL A 147 -17.82 -8.98 6.59
CA VAL A 147 -18.67 -8.94 5.39
C VAL A 147 -19.00 -7.50 5.01
N ALA A 148 -19.41 -6.67 5.98
CA ALA A 148 -19.72 -5.26 5.73
C ALA A 148 -18.48 -4.49 5.23
N SER A 149 -17.31 -4.75 5.81
CA SER A 149 -16.04 -4.13 5.39
C SER A 149 -15.71 -4.47 3.95
N PHE A 150 -15.83 -5.74 3.55
CA PHE A 150 -15.65 -6.13 2.14
C PHE A 150 -16.67 -5.49 1.21
N GLY A 151 -17.93 -5.38 1.65
CA GLY A 151 -18.97 -4.67 0.90
C GLY A 151 -18.63 -3.20 0.66
N VAL A 152 -18.21 -2.49 1.71
CA VAL A 152 -17.80 -1.09 1.62
C VAL A 152 -16.56 -0.93 0.74
N ILE A 153 -15.54 -1.79 0.90
CA ILE A 153 -14.34 -1.78 0.05
C ILE A 153 -14.74 -1.98 -1.42
N ALA A 154 -15.56 -2.99 -1.72
CA ALA A 154 -16.00 -3.29 -3.08
C ALA A 154 -16.81 -2.15 -3.70
N ALA A 155 -17.62 -1.43 -2.90
CA ALA A 155 -18.43 -0.32 -3.37
C ALA A 155 -17.62 0.97 -3.57
N VAL A 156 -16.74 1.30 -2.64
CA VAL A 156 -16.09 2.61 -2.54
C VAL A 156 -14.75 2.66 -3.26
N VAL A 157 -13.92 1.61 -3.14
CA VAL A 157 -12.55 1.62 -3.68
C VAL A 157 -12.51 1.81 -5.21
N PRO A 158 -13.39 1.22 -6.04
CA PRO A 158 -13.36 1.49 -7.48
C PRO A 158 -13.59 2.96 -7.83
N TRP A 159 -14.41 3.66 -7.04
CA TRP A 159 -14.65 5.09 -7.21
C TRP A 159 -13.45 5.91 -6.75
N ILE A 160 -12.89 5.62 -5.57
CA ILE A 160 -11.66 6.25 -5.08
C ILE A 160 -10.52 6.06 -6.08
N ALA A 161 -10.27 4.83 -6.53
CA ALA A 161 -9.22 4.52 -7.50
C ALA A 161 -9.41 5.29 -8.81
N ARG A 162 -10.65 5.54 -9.23
CA ARG A 162 -10.94 6.38 -10.41
C ARG A 162 -10.54 7.84 -10.16
N VAL A 163 -10.85 8.38 -8.99
CA VAL A 163 -10.46 9.74 -8.58
C VAL A 163 -8.95 9.86 -8.45
N GLU A 164 -8.30 8.91 -7.77
CA GLU A 164 -6.84 8.83 -7.65
C GLU A 164 -6.15 8.83 -9.01
N ARG A 165 -6.62 8.00 -9.96
CA ARG A 165 -6.06 7.98 -11.32
C ARG A 165 -6.22 9.31 -12.04
N ARG A 166 -7.35 10.00 -11.88
CA ARG A 166 -7.55 11.34 -12.46
C ARG A 166 -6.61 12.36 -11.84
N ILE A 167 -6.44 12.33 -10.52
CA ILE A 167 -5.52 13.21 -9.80
C ILE A 167 -4.07 12.94 -10.25
N VAL A 168 -3.63 11.68 -10.26
CA VAL A 168 -2.27 11.30 -10.69
C VAL A 168 -2.02 11.67 -12.14
N ALA A 169 -2.96 11.40 -13.05
CA ALA A 169 -2.85 11.81 -14.44
C ALA A 169 -2.74 13.33 -14.57
N ALA A 170 -3.50 14.08 -13.77
CA ALA A 170 -3.42 15.52 -13.74
C ALA A 170 -2.07 16.01 -13.15
N LEU A 171 -1.48 15.29 -12.20
CA LEU A 171 -0.21 15.66 -11.56
C LEU A 171 1.03 15.21 -12.35
N THR A 172 0.89 14.30 -13.33
CA THR A 172 2.00 13.81 -14.15
C THR A 172 2.13 14.69 -15.40
N PRO A 173 3.17 15.54 -15.51
CA PRO A 173 3.31 16.44 -16.66
C PRO A 173 3.64 15.64 -17.94
N PRO A 174 3.09 16.00 -19.11
CA PRO A 174 3.62 15.54 -20.38
C PRO A 174 4.98 16.21 -20.61
N GLY A 175 6.05 15.46 -20.39
CA GLY A 175 7.42 15.87 -20.72
C GLY A 175 8.28 16.30 -19.53
N GLY A 176 9.40 15.59 -19.35
CA GLY A 176 10.71 16.14 -18.99
C GLY A 176 10.84 17.07 -17.78
N ALA A 177 10.11 16.85 -16.68
CA ALA A 177 10.42 17.55 -15.43
C ALA A 177 11.89 17.26 -15.01
N SER A 178 12.61 18.29 -14.58
CA SER A 178 13.98 18.12 -14.04
C SER A 178 13.95 17.11 -12.91
N ARG A 179 14.70 16.00 -13.05
CA ARG A 179 14.79 14.92 -12.04
C ARG A 179 15.10 15.47 -10.65
N ALA A 180 15.94 16.52 -10.57
CA ALA A 180 16.30 17.16 -9.31
C ALA A 180 15.10 17.85 -8.64
N ARG A 181 14.28 18.56 -9.43
CA ARG A 181 13.05 19.19 -8.92
C ARG A 181 12.01 18.16 -8.50
N GLY A 182 11.81 17.11 -9.31
CA GLY A 182 10.92 16.00 -8.94
C GLY A 182 11.36 15.31 -7.65
N ALA A 183 12.66 15.05 -7.50
CA ALA A 183 13.24 14.48 -6.28
C ALA A 183 13.04 15.42 -5.08
N SER A 184 13.22 16.73 -5.24
CA SER A 184 13.01 17.70 -4.16
C SER A 184 11.54 17.79 -3.74
N ALA A 185 10.59 17.79 -4.69
CA ALA A 185 9.16 17.82 -4.36
C ALA A 185 8.72 16.55 -3.63
N VAL A 186 9.25 15.38 -4.03
CA VAL A 186 9.04 14.12 -3.31
C VAL A 186 9.66 14.17 -1.92
N ALA A 187 10.87 14.70 -1.76
CA ALA A 187 11.52 14.83 -0.45
C ALA A 187 10.70 15.75 0.49
N VAL A 188 10.20 16.88 -0.02
CA VAL A 188 9.32 17.80 0.72
C VAL A 188 8.00 17.12 1.08
N LEU A 189 7.39 16.37 0.16
CA LEU A 189 6.17 15.59 0.42
C LEU A 189 6.39 14.57 1.54
N LEU A 190 7.50 13.83 1.49
CA LEU A 190 7.85 12.82 2.49
C LEU A 190 8.09 13.46 3.85
N ALA A 191 8.81 14.58 3.90
CA ALA A 191 9.07 15.31 5.14
C ALA A 191 7.78 15.86 5.76
N GLY A 192 6.91 16.47 4.95
CA GLY A 192 5.60 16.95 5.41
C GLY A 192 4.71 15.83 5.92
N THR A 193 4.65 14.71 5.19
CA THR A 193 3.90 13.51 5.59
C THR A 193 4.42 12.94 6.91
N ALA A 194 5.75 12.88 7.10
CA ALA A 194 6.34 12.40 8.36
C ALA A 194 5.99 13.31 9.55
N LEU A 195 5.97 14.63 9.35
CA LEU A 195 5.56 15.59 10.37
C LEU A 195 4.08 15.43 10.74
N VAL A 196 3.21 15.31 9.73
CA VAL A 196 1.76 15.05 9.93
C VAL A 196 1.55 13.74 10.69
N TRP A 197 2.28 12.68 10.33
CA TRP A 197 2.12 11.39 10.97
C TRP A 197 2.53 11.41 12.45
N ARG A 198 3.55 12.20 12.80
CA ARG A 198 4.05 12.32 14.18
C ARG A 198 3.26 13.29 15.06
N ASN A 199 2.71 14.35 14.47
CA ASN A 199 2.12 15.47 15.23
C ASN A 199 0.61 15.67 14.95
N GLY A 200 0.02 14.87 14.06
CA GLY A 200 -1.35 15.03 13.59
C GLY A 200 -1.47 15.86 12.31
N ALA A 201 -2.65 15.84 11.70
CA ALA A 201 -2.99 16.61 10.50
C ALA A 201 -3.86 17.83 10.87
N VAL A 202 -3.30 18.77 11.65
CA VAL A 202 -4.05 19.90 12.22
C VAL A 202 -3.39 21.22 11.85
N LEU A 203 -4.18 22.16 11.31
CA LEU A 203 -3.79 23.55 11.14
C LEU A 203 -4.16 24.32 12.41
N HIS A 204 -3.18 24.58 13.27
CA HIS A 204 -3.41 25.27 14.54
C HIS A 204 -2.17 26.06 14.99
N PRO A 205 -2.32 27.35 15.40
CA PRO A 205 -1.19 28.18 15.83
C PRO A 205 -0.37 27.57 16.98
N GLY A 206 -1.04 26.87 17.90
CA GLY A 206 -0.39 26.17 19.03
C GLY A 206 0.26 24.83 18.68
N GLN A 207 0.20 24.36 17.43
CA GLN A 207 0.82 23.11 16.98
C GLN A 207 1.68 23.35 15.74
N PRO A 208 2.86 23.99 15.88
CA PRO A 208 3.65 24.46 14.76
C PRO A 208 4.14 23.32 13.86
N PHE A 209 4.49 22.15 14.41
CA PHE A 209 4.96 21.01 13.63
C PHE A 209 3.86 20.34 12.79
N SER A 210 2.63 20.27 13.32
CA SER A 210 1.44 19.77 12.62
C SER A 210 1.10 20.69 11.44
N THR A 211 1.08 22.00 11.70
CA THR A 211 0.84 23.03 10.69
C THR A 211 1.92 23.03 9.61
N ALA A 212 3.20 22.99 9.99
CA ALA A 212 4.31 22.90 9.04
C ALA A 212 4.21 21.65 8.17
N GLY A 213 3.85 20.49 8.75
CA GLY A 213 3.63 19.25 8.01
C GLY A 213 2.57 19.39 6.92
N VAL A 214 1.40 19.95 7.26
CA VAL A 214 0.30 20.19 6.31
C VAL A 214 0.73 21.15 5.20
N LEU A 215 1.42 22.24 5.55
CA LEU A 215 1.91 23.22 4.57
C LEU A 215 2.94 22.64 3.61
N LEU A 216 3.86 21.79 4.09
CA LEU A 216 4.85 21.12 3.24
C LEU A 216 4.19 20.13 2.27
N VAL A 217 3.18 19.38 2.71
CA VAL A 217 2.38 18.51 1.82
C VAL A 217 1.67 19.32 0.75
N ALA A 218 1.03 20.43 1.13
CA ALA A 218 0.36 21.33 0.18
C ALA A 218 1.36 21.96 -0.82
N LEU A 219 2.51 22.42 -0.34
CA LEU A 219 3.58 22.98 -1.18
C LEU A 219 4.11 21.94 -2.18
N ALA A 220 4.37 20.71 -1.74
CA ALA A 220 4.79 19.64 -2.62
C ALA A 220 3.73 19.34 -3.70
N ALA A 221 2.45 19.33 -3.33
CA ALA A 221 1.36 19.12 -4.29
C ALA A 221 1.29 20.26 -5.33
N VAL A 222 1.41 21.52 -4.89
CA VAL A 222 1.39 22.70 -5.78
C VAL A 222 2.61 22.73 -6.70
N THR A 223 3.81 22.43 -6.18
CA THR A 223 5.04 22.38 -7.00
C THR A 223 4.98 21.26 -8.04
N LEU A 224 4.37 20.12 -7.73
CA LEU A 224 4.11 19.07 -8.71
C LEU A 224 3.07 19.50 -9.76
N ALA A 225 2.01 20.22 -9.34
CA ALA A 225 0.93 20.66 -10.22
C ALA A 225 1.31 21.84 -11.15
N THR A 226 2.17 22.76 -10.71
CA THR A 226 2.56 23.98 -11.45
C THR A 226 3.51 23.72 -12.62
N ASN A 227 4.14 22.54 -12.69
CA ASN A 227 4.98 22.11 -13.83
C ASN A 227 4.20 21.94 -15.16
N ARG A 228 2.88 22.16 -15.16
CA ARG A 228 2.02 22.15 -16.36
C ARG A 228 2.28 23.33 -17.32
N HIS A 229 2.62 24.52 -16.81
CA HIS A 229 2.54 25.74 -17.62
C HIS A 229 3.83 26.13 -18.34
N SER A 230 5.01 25.73 -17.85
CA SER A 230 6.28 26.12 -18.46
C SER A 230 6.66 25.35 -19.73
N SER A 231 6.05 24.19 -19.97
CA SER A 231 6.38 23.29 -21.08
C SER A 231 5.53 23.54 -22.34
N GLY A 232 4.37 24.18 -22.20
CA GLY A 232 3.46 24.49 -23.32
C GLY A 232 3.83 25.73 -24.13
N MET A 233 4.75 26.57 -23.64
CA MET A 233 5.14 27.84 -24.29
C MET A 233 6.44 27.77 -25.11
N ARG A 234 7.11 26.62 -25.19
CA ARG A 234 8.37 26.45 -25.96
C ARG A 234 8.20 25.63 -27.24
N GLY A 235 6.97 25.43 -27.70
CA GLY A 235 6.64 24.57 -28.84
C GLY A 235 5.64 25.17 -29.81
N SER A 236 5.63 26.50 -29.94
CA SER A 236 4.91 27.24 -30.98
C SER A 236 5.88 28.12 -31.76
#